data_AF-A0A971UN74-F1
#
_entry.id   AF-A0A971UN74-F1
#
_cell.length_a   1.000
_cell.length_b   1.000
_cell.length_c   1.000
_cell.angle_alpha   90.00
_cell.angle_beta   90.00
_cell.angle_gamma   90.00
#
_symmetry.space_group_name_H-M   'P 1'
#
loop_
_entity.id
_entity.type
_entity.pdbx_description
1 polymer ?
#
loop_
_entity_poly.entity_id
_entity_poly.type
_entity_poly.pdbx_seq_one_letter_code
_entity_poly.pdbx_strand_id
1 'polypeptide(L)'
;MARDISPERKAGYYLGMVLIVLGAILFFSLFIQAALNMGNSDFNPKWGFVRAFIGMGMIMAGGVIRGVAARGLRGSGVILDPKGARDDLEPYTRMAGGMVKDALDEADISLASRSPDKVVMIRCPGCGTLNEEDSKFCQECGRKL
;
A
#
# COMPACT_ATOMS: atom_id res chain seq x y z
N MET A 1 -5.65 -2.37 15.07
CA MET A 1 -6.68 -2.57 14.02
C MET A 1 -6.19 -1.88 12.77
N ALA A 2 -5.79 -2.64 11.75
CA ALA A 2 -5.48 -2.06 10.44
C ALA A 2 -6.76 -1.41 9.92
N ARG A 3 -6.73 -0.12 9.57
CA ARG A 3 -7.86 0.52 8.91
C ARG A 3 -7.91 -0.04 7.49
N ASP A 4 -8.84 -0.95 7.24
CA ASP A 4 -9.07 -1.52 5.93
C ASP A 4 -9.36 -0.43 4.90
N ILE A 5 -8.92 -0.66 3.65
CA ILE A 5 -9.21 0.24 2.54
C ILE A 5 -10.74 0.34 2.39
N SER A 6 -11.27 1.56 2.33
CA SER A 6 -12.71 1.80 2.20
C SER A 6 -13.28 1.10 0.94
N PRO A 7 -14.52 0.57 1.02
CA PRO A 7 -15.13 -0.13 -0.11
C PRO A 7 -15.26 0.75 -1.35
N GLU A 8 -15.47 2.06 -1.17
CA GLU A 8 -15.52 3.05 -2.26
C GLU A 8 -14.18 3.15 -3.01
N ARG A 9 -13.04 3.18 -2.29
CA ARG A 9 -11.71 3.18 -2.92
C ARG A 9 -11.45 1.89 -3.67
N LYS A 10 -11.86 0.74 -3.13
CA LYS A 10 -11.74 -0.55 -3.82
C LYS A 10 -12.56 -0.55 -5.12
N ALA A 11 -13.83 -0.11 -5.06
CA ALA A 11 -14.70 -0.02 -6.23
C ALA A 11 -14.12 0.90 -7.32
N GLY A 12 -13.64 2.09 -6.94
CA GLY A 12 -13.00 3.03 -7.87
C GLY A 12 -11.74 2.46 -8.52
N TYR A 13 -10.93 1.71 -7.76
CA TYR A 13 -9.72 1.07 -8.27
C TYR A 13 -10.04 0.01 -9.34
N TYR A 14 -11.01 -0.89 -9.06
CA TYR A 14 -11.43 -1.91 -10.02
C TYR A 14 -12.15 -1.32 -11.24
N LEU A 15 -12.98 -0.30 -11.04
CA LEU A 15 -13.63 0.41 -12.15
C LEU A 15 -12.60 1.06 -13.07
N GLY A 16 -11.60 1.74 -12.51
CA GLY A 16 -10.48 2.28 -13.27
C GLY A 16 -9.70 1.20 -14.02
N MET A 17 -9.47 0.03 -13.40
CA MET A 17 -8.81 -1.11 -14.03
C MET A 17 -9.60 -1.67 -15.21
N VAL A 18 -10.92 -1.87 -15.06
CA VAL A 18 -11.80 -2.32 -16.15
C VAL A 18 -11.76 -1.32 -17.31
N LEU A 19 -11.81 -0.01 -17.01
CA LEU A 19 -11.75 1.03 -18.03
C LEU A 19 -10.44 1.02 -18.82
N ILE A 20 -9.30 0.81 -18.14
CA ILE A 20 -7.98 0.65 -18.78
C ILE A 20 -7.98 -0.57 -19.69
N VAL A 21 -8.48 -1.73 -19.23
CA VAL A 21 -8.49 -2.97 -20.02
C VAL A 21 -9.35 -2.79 -21.27
N LEU A 22 -10.55 -2.24 -21.14
CA LEU A 22 -11.43 -1.95 -22.29
C LEU A 22 -10.77 -0.95 -23.26
N GLY A 23 -10.16 0.11 -22.73
CA GLY A 23 -9.44 1.09 -23.53
C GLY A 23 -8.26 0.48 -24.28
N ALA A 24 -7.50 -0.42 -23.65
CA ALA A 24 -6.40 -1.14 -24.27
C ALA A 24 -6.88 -2.06 -25.38
N ILE A 25 -7.97 -2.81 -25.16
CA ILE A 25 -8.59 -3.65 -26.21
C ILE A 25 -8.96 -2.79 -27.42
N LEU A 26 -9.61 -1.65 -27.20
CA LEU A 26 -9.99 -0.73 -28.28
C LEU A 26 -8.76 -0.15 -29.00
N PHE A 27 -7.73 0.25 -28.25
CA PHE A 27 -6.49 0.79 -28.81
C PHE A 27 -5.75 -0.24 -29.67
N PHE A 28 -5.56 -1.45 -29.15
CA PHE A 28 -4.87 -2.52 -29.88
C PHE A 28 -5.70 -3.10 -31.03
N SER A 29 -7.02 -2.92 -31.04
CA SER A 29 -7.89 -3.36 -32.14
C SER A 29 -7.49 -2.78 -33.51
N LEU A 30 -6.87 -1.59 -33.54
CA LEU A 30 -6.36 -0.97 -34.77
C LEU A 30 -5.21 -1.80 -35.35
N PHE A 31 -4.26 -2.20 -34.51
CA PHE A 31 -3.10 -2.98 -34.93
C PHE A 31 -3.48 -4.40 -35.33
N ILE A 32 -4.42 -5.01 -34.60
CA ILE A 32 -4.95 -6.33 -34.94
C ILE A 32 -5.64 -6.29 -36.31
N GLN A 33 -6.49 -5.30 -36.56
CA GLN A 33 -7.15 -5.14 -37.86
C GLN A 33 -6.14 -4.86 -38.98
N ALA A 34 -5.12 -4.04 -38.75
CA ALA A 34 -4.08 -3.78 -39.75
C ALA A 34 -3.28 -5.05 -40.08
N ALA A 35 -2.94 -5.86 -39.08
CA ALA A 35 -2.21 -7.11 -39.28
C ALA A 35 -3.04 -8.18 -40.00
N LEU A 36 -4.31 -8.36 -39.60
CA LEU A 36 -5.21 -9.34 -40.22
C LEU A 36 -5.63 -8.98 -41.65
N ASN A 37 -5.70 -7.68 -41.98
CA ASN A 37 -6.06 -7.21 -43.32
C ASN A 37 -4.84 -6.85 -44.18
N MET A 38 -3.63 -7.24 -43.76
CA MET A 38 -2.40 -6.98 -44.52
C MET A 38 -2.46 -7.72 -45.87
N GLY A 39 -2.64 -6.99 -46.96
CA GLY A 39 -2.83 -7.53 -48.31
C GLY A 39 -4.27 -7.51 -48.82
N ASN A 40 -5.24 -7.09 -48.01
CA ASN A 40 -6.62 -6.85 -48.43
C ASN A 40 -6.94 -5.34 -48.47
N SER A 41 -7.78 -4.89 -49.41
CA SER A 41 -8.12 -3.48 -49.62
C SER A 41 -9.22 -2.93 -48.69
N ASP A 42 -9.84 -3.77 -47.86
CA ASP A 42 -10.97 -3.41 -46.99
C ASP A 42 -10.57 -2.64 -45.71
N PHE A 43 -9.30 -2.23 -45.59
CA PHE A 43 -8.83 -1.51 -44.41
C PHE A 43 -9.35 -0.07 -44.39
N ASN A 44 -10.19 0.28 -43.40
CA ASN A 44 -10.66 1.65 -43.17
C ASN A 44 -9.88 2.33 -42.02
N PRO A 45 -8.80 3.07 -42.33
CA PRO A 45 -7.95 3.67 -41.30
C PRO A 45 -8.68 4.71 -40.45
N LYS A 46 -9.61 5.46 -41.03
CA LYS A 46 -10.28 6.58 -40.33
C LYS A 46 -11.04 6.10 -39.09
N TRP A 47 -11.86 5.05 -39.23
CA TRP A 47 -12.59 4.47 -38.10
C TRP A 47 -11.68 3.76 -37.10
N GLY A 48 -10.58 3.17 -37.56
CA GLY A 48 -9.55 2.59 -36.69
C GLY A 48 -8.87 3.65 -35.81
N PHE A 49 -8.47 4.78 -36.38
CA PHE A 49 -7.82 5.87 -35.63
C PHE A 49 -8.76 6.50 -34.60
N VAL A 50 -10.03 6.74 -34.94
CA VAL A 50 -11.02 7.27 -33.98
C VAL A 50 -11.17 6.34 -32.78
N ARG A 51 -11.29 5.02 -33.01
CA ARG A 51 -11.35 4.03 -31.93
C ARG A 51 -10.08 4.01 -31.07
N ALA A 52 -8.91 4.16 -31.69
CA ALA A 52 -7.64 4.21 -30.97
C ALA A 52 -7.54 5.44 -30.06
N PHE A 53 -7.97 6.62 -30.51
CA PHE A 53 -8.00 7.82 -29.67
C PHE A 53 -9.00 7.70 -28.52
N ILE A 54 -10.18 7.12 -28.77
CA ILE A 54 -11.15 6.83 -27.71
C ILE A 54 -10.53 5.85 -26.68
N GLY A 55 -9.88 4.79 -27.16
CA GLY A 55 -9.19 3.82 -26.31
C GLY A 55 -8.10 4.45 -25.46
N MET A 56 -7.26 5.30 -26.04
CA MET A 56 -6.23 6.05 -25.32
C MET A 56 -6.83 6.98 -24.25
N GLY A 57 -7.93 7.67 -24.57
CA GLY A 57 -8.67 8.49 -23.61
C GLY A 57 -9.19 7.67 -22.42
N MET A 58 -9.75 6.49 -22.68
CA MET A 58 -10.20 5.57 -21.62
C MET A 58 -9.06 5.07 -20.75
N ILE A 59 -7.90 4.73 -21.34
CA ILE A 59 -6.71 4.31 -20.59
C ILE A 59 -6.23 5.43 -19.67
N MET A 60 -6.16 6.67 -20.19
CA MET A 60 -5.73 7.83 -19.41
C MET A 60 -6.71 8.11 -18.26
N ALA A 61 -8.00 8.18 -18.55
CA ALA A 61 -9.04 8.39 -17.54
C ALA A 61 -9.03 7.28 -16.47
N GLY A 62 -8.94 6.02 -16.90
CA GLY A 62 -8.87 4.88 -15.99
C GLY A 62 -7.60 4.86 -15.14
N GLY A 63 -6.47 5.30 -15.71
CA GLY A 63 -5.20 5.47 -14.99
C GLY A 63 -5.30 6.51 -13.89
N VAL A 64 -5.93 7.65 -14.16
CA VAL A 64 -6.18 8.71 -13.16
C VAL A 64 -7.10 8.18 -12.06
N ILE A 65 -8.25 7.59 -12.41
CA ILE A 65 -9.21 7.04 -11.43
C ILE A 65 -8.54 5.99 -10.54
N ARG A 66 -7.80 5.04 -11.14
CA ARG A 66 -7.07 4.00 -10.41
C ARG A 66 -6.01 4.59 -9.50
N GLY A 67 -5.27 5.60 -9.97
CA GLY A 67 -4.22 6.28 -9.21
C GLY A 67 -4.76 7.02 -7.98
N VAL A 68 -5.89 7.73 -8.15
CA VAL A 68 -6.60 8.42 -7.07
C VAL A 68 -7.19 7.42 -6.08
N ALA A 69 -7.81 6.35 -6.56
CA ALA A 69 -8.40 5.31 -5.71
C ALA A 69 -7.34 4.60 -4.85
N ALA A 70 -6.18 4.28 -5.44
CA ALA A 70 -5.06 3.65 -4.75
C ALA A 70 -4.48 4.56 -3.68
N ARG A 71 -4.14 5.81 -4.01
CA ARG A 71 -3.44 6.72 -3.09
C ARG A 71 -4.36 7.59 -2.24
N GLY A 72 -5.67 7.53 -2.43
CA GLY A 72 -6.62 8.46 -1.82
C GLY A 72 -6.57 9.85 -2.48
N LEU A 73 -7.55 10.71 -2.18
CA LEU A 73 -7.60 12.07 -2.72
C LEU A 73 -6.43 12.94 -2.24
N ARG A 74 -5.96 12.71 -1.00
CA ARG A 74 -4.87 13.49 -0.41
C ARG A 74 -3.52 12.93 -0.83
N GLY A 75 -3.38 11.61 -0.83
CA GLY A 75 -2.14 10.96 -1.28
C GLY A 75 -1.91 10.99 -2.80
N SER A 76 -2.95 11.24 -3.62
CA SER A 76 -2.80 11.44 -5.07
C SER A 76 -2.47 12.86 -5.50
N GLY A 77 -2.48 13.83 -4.57
CA GLY A 77 -2.22 15.24 -4.87
C GLY A 77 -3.41 15.99 -5.48
N VAL A 78 -4.60 15.39 -5.55
CA VAL A 78 -5.84 16.08 -5.93
C VAL A 78 -6.21 17.12 -4.87
N ILE A 79 -6.03 16.76 -3.59
CA ILE A 79 -6.12 17.68 -2.46
C ILE A 79 -4.74 17.76 -1.82
N LEU A 80 -4.15 18.95 -1.77
CA LEU A 80 -2.82 19.16 -1.19
C LEU A 80 -2.90 19.32 0.33
N ASP A 81 -3.03 18.21 1.03
CA ASP A 81 -2.87 18.14 2.49
C ASP A 81 -1.76 17.13 2.85
N PRO A 82 -0.56 17.59 3.24
CA PRO A 82 0.56 16.71 3.52
C PRO A 82 0.35 15.84 4.77
N LYS A 83 -0.49 16.25 5.72
CA LYS A 83 -0.79 15.44 6.91
C LYS A 83 -1.76 14.32 6.54
N GLY A 84 -2.89 14.66 5.92
CA GLY A 84 -3.85 13.66 5.48
C GLY A 84 -3.35 12.74 4.37
N ALA A 85 -2.33 13.15 3.58
CA ALA A 85 -1.65 12.27 2.64
C ALA A 85 -0.93 11.10 3.33
N ARG A 86 -0.38 11.31 4.53
CA ARG A 86 0.24 10.22 5.31
C ARG A 86 -0.80 9.21 5.77
N ASP A 87 -1.97 9.69 6.20
CA ASP A 87 -3.08 8.83 6.62
C ASP A 87 -3.61 7.99 5.44
N ASP A 88 -3.75 8.58 4.26
CA ASP A 88 -4.23 7.87 3.05
C ASP A 88 -3.25 6.77 2.58
N LEU A 89 -1.94 6.95 2.86
CA LEU A 89 -0.84 6.06 2.47
C LEU A 89 -0.45 5.06 3.57
N GLU A 90 -0.91 5.24 4.81
CA GLU A 90 -0.57 4.39 5.97
C GLU A 90 -0.70 2.88 5.69
N PRO A 91 -1.77 2.39 5.00
CA PRO A 91 -1.88 0.98 4.70
C PRO A 91 -0.71 0.45 3.85
N TYR A 92 -0.24 1.25 2.88
CA TYR A 92 0.87 0.87 2.01
C TYR A 92 2.22 0.97 2.71
N THR A 93 2.45 2.01 3.51
CA THR A 93 3.70 2.15 4.26
C THR A 93 3.85 1.06 5.31
N ARG A 94 2.75 0.65 5.95
CA ARG A 94 2.74 -0.47 6.89
C ARG A 94 2.98 -1.81 6.21
N MET A 95 2.38 -2.06 5.04
CA MET A 95 2.69 -3.26 4.25
C MET A 95 4.16 -3.29 3.83
N ALA A 96 4.69 -2.18 3.31
CA ALA A 96 6.10 -2.08 2.93
C ALA A 96 7.05 -2.29 4.12
N GLY A 97 6.72 -1.71 5.29
CA GLY A 97 7.48 -1.93 6.52
C GLY A 97 7.44 -3.38 7.01
N GLY A 98 6.30 -4.06 6.85
CA GLY A 98 6.18 -5.50 7.12
C GLY A 98 7.11 -6.31 6.22
N MET A 99 7.09 -6.08 4.92
CA MET A 99 7.98 -6.77 3.97
C MET A 99 9.46 -6.54 4.25
N VAL A 100 9.84 -5.31 4.63
CA VAL A 100 11.22 -4.99 5.02
C VAL A 100 11.60 -5.72 6.30
N LYS A 101 10.70 -5.75 7.29
CA LYS A 101 10.92 -6.49 8.52
C LYS A 101 11.10 -7.99 8.25
N ASP A 102 10.22 -8.58 7.44
CA ASP A 102 10.28 -10.00 7.10
C ASP A 102 11.61 -10.35 6.41
N ALA A 103 12.10 -9.47 5.52
CA ALA A 103 13.40 -9.66 4.86
C ALA A 103 14.61 -9.52 5.80
N LEU A 104 14.52 -8.66 6.81
CA LEU A 104 15.57 -8.46 7.81
C LEU A 104 15.65 -9.62 8.79
N ASP A 105 14.49 -10.11 9.23
CA ASP A 105 14.37 -11.27 10.11
C ASP A 105 14.94 -12.52 9.40
N GLU A 106 14.71 -12.68 8.09
CA GLU A 106 15.32 -13.76 7.28
C GLU A 106 16.84 -13.62 7.12
N ALA A 107 17.35 -12.38 7.01
CA ALA A 107 18.78 -12.11 6.89
C ALA A 107 19.54 -12.19 8.23
N ASP A 108 18.86 -12.53 9.33
CA ASP A 108 19.36 -12.50 10.71
C ASP A 108 19.88 -11.10 11.14
N ILE A 109 19.39 -10.05 10.46
CA ILE A 109 19.72 -8.65 10.75
C ILE A 109 18.61 -8.08 11.61
N SER A 110 18.71 -8.25 12.93
CA SER A 110 17.76 -7.64 13.85
C SER A 110 17.99 -6.12 13.93
N LEU A 111 17.16 -5.34 13.23
CA LEU A 111 17.05 -3.89 13.42
C LEU A 111 16.28 -3.51 14.70
N ALA A 112 16.02 -4.48 15.58
CA ALA A 112 15.57 -4.18 16.92
C ALA A 112 16.68 -3.40 17.63
N SER A 113 16.59 -2.07 17.63
CA SER A 113 16.92 -1.35 18.85
C SER A 113 16.03 -1.98 19.92
N ARG A 114 16.61 -2.91 20.68
CA ARG A 114 16.10 -3.53 21.90
C ARG A 114 14.83 -2.81 22.33
N SER A 115 13.67 -3.27 21.86
CA SER A 115 12.45 -3.00 22.61
C SER A 115 12.80 -3.63 23.94
N PRO A 116 13.01 -2.86 25.03
CA PRO A 116 13.30 -3.51 26.28
C PRO A 116 12.15 -4.48 26.43
N ASP A 117 12.45 -5.78 26.47
CA ASP A 117 11.52 -6.74 27.03
C ASP A 117 10.94 -6.03 28.24
N LYS A 118 9.62 -5.97 28.33
CA LYS A 118 8.99 -5.34 29.49
C LYS A 118 9.37 -6.23 30.68
N VAL A 119 10.55 -6.00 31.23
CA VAL A 119 11.03 -6.65 32.44
C VAL A 119 10.10 -6.13 33.50
N VAL A 120 9.22 -7.01 33.97
CA VAL A 120 8.27 -6.67 35.02
C VAL A 120 9.10 -6.48 36.28
N MET A 121 9.24 -5.23 36.72
CA MET A 121 10.00 -4.92 37.93
C MET A 121 9.06 -4.92 39.14
N ILE A 122 9.43 -5.65 40.19
CA ILE A 122 8.71 -5.68 41.47
C ILE A 122 9.25 -4.58 42.38
N ARG A 123 8.36 -3.76 42.93
CA ARG A 123 8.72 -2.70 43.89
C ARG A 123 8.78 -3.25 45.31
N CYS A 124 9.91 -3.07 45.99
CA CYS A 124 10.06 -3.48 47.38
C CYS A 124 9.15 -2.65 48.32
N PRO A 125 8.34 -3.29 49.18
CA PRO A 125 7.49 -2.57 50.14
C PRO A 125 8.28 -1.95 51.31
N GLY A 126 9.53 -2.37 51.53
CA GLY A 126 10.36 -1.88 52.62
C GLY A 126 11.14 -0.60 52.33
N CYS A 127 11.78 -0.52 51.16
CA CYS A 127 12.63 0.61 50.76
C CYS A 127 12.20 1.27 49.44
N GLY A 128 11.27 0.68 48.70
CA GLY A 128 10.77 1.22 47.43
C GLY A 128 11.61 0.91 46.19
N THR A 129 12.75 0.20 46.31
CA THR A 129 13.62 -0.20 45.19
C THR A 129 12.90 -1.13 44.21
N LEU A 130 13.15 -0.96 42.91
CA LEU A 130 12.68 -1.86 41.85
C LEU A 130 13.65 -3.04 41.70
N ASN A 131 13.15 -4.26 41.80
CA ASN A 131 13.92 -5.50 41.65
C ASN A 131 13.32 -6.32 40.50
N GLU A 132 14.10 -7.24 39.94
CA GLU A 132 13.65 -8.16 38.89
C GLU A 132 12.58 -9.13 39.44
N GLU A 133 11.69 -9.64 38.59
CA GLU A 133 10.55 -10.48 39.00
C GLU A 133 10.94 -11.81 39.66
N ASP A 134 12.14 -12.31 39.39
CA ASP A 134 12.71 -13.52 39.95
C ASP A 134 13.50 -13.30 41.25
N SER A 135 13.65 -12.03 41.68
CA SER A 135 14.34 -11.68 42.93
C SER A 135 13.52 -12.09 44.15
N LYS A 136 14.04 -13.06 44.94
CA LYS A 136 13.42 -13.51 46.20
C LYS A 136 13.61 -12.53 47.37
N PHE A 137 14.63 -11.68 47.28
CA PHE A 137 15.01 -10.69 48.30
C PHE A 137 15.37 -9.38 47.61
N CYS A 138 15.16 -8.26 48.30
CA CYS A 138 15.49 -6.95 47.79
C CYS A 138 17.00 -6.77 47.73
N GLN A 139 17.50 -6.35 46.56
CA GLN A 139 18.92 -6.14 46.27
C GLN A 139 19.53 -4.95 47.05
N GLU A 140 18.69 -4.07 47.59
CA GLU A 140 19.10 -2.89 48.38
C GLU A 140 18.96 -3.13 49.89
N CYS A 141 17.76 -3.48 50.38
CA CYS A 141 17.49 -3.57 51.83
C CYS A 141 17.49 -4.99 52.40
N GLY A 142 17.67 -6.03 51.58
CA GLY A 142 17.71 -7.43 51.99
C GLY A 142 16.38 -8.03 52.48
N ARG A 143 15.29 -7.25 52.48
CA ARG A 143 13.96 -7.72 52.88
C ARG A 143 13.38 -8.64 51.81
N LYS A 144 12.61 -9.65 52.22
CA LYS A 144 11.90 -10.56 51.30
C LYS A 144 10.93 -9.76 50.41
N LEU A 145 10.95 -10.05 49.11
CA LEU A 145 10.06 -9.46 48.10
C LEU A 145 8.78 -10.28 47.95
#